data_AF-A0A3M2DCB1-F1
#
_entry.id   AF-A0A3M2DCB1-F1
#
_cell.length_a   1.000
_cell.length_b   1.000
_cell.length_c   1.000
_cell.angle_alpha   90.00
_cell.angle_beta   90.00
_cell.angle_gamma   90.00
#
_symmetry.space_group_name_H-M   'P 1'
#
loop_
_entity.id
_entity.type
_entity.pdbx_description
1 polymer ?
#
loop_
_entity_poly.entity_id
_entity_poly.type
_entity_poly.pdbx_seq_one_letter_code
_entity_poly.pdbx_strand_id
1 'polypeptide(L)'
;MSIRLSSIVLLPTAAALLAPAAGCADDPVYVTPPTPVLEVNAGDMGAPTAMRTVALPIRVETDDDVADREARAAELGVPADSIPYVKLGDMDVSIEWTLRNLDDAPAVARIDVNGANQWWRFVPELFDIDEDEDEVQPPPPLVDGPPLQLEPLETRSGVVREDQLVEAAIDLDLMSRAGADPVVVLLGVDEDTPSLVDSTTGVTLPRDVFAGLVELELRLSGTAHLVLEFTVRVRDHRGLLHDQLGAAPPDELAVFTPADLMPPMPDPGS
;
A
#
# COMPACT_ATOMS: atom_id res chain seq x y z
N MET A 1 7.69 -82.49 -36.17
CA MET A 1 8.52 -81.76 -35.18
C MET A 1 8.84 -80.40 -35.78
N SER A 2 8.10 -79.36 -35.40
CA SER A 2 8.47 -77.93 -35.47
C SER A 2 7.27 -77.03 -35.15
N ILE A 3 7.21 -76.67 -33.87
CA ILE A 3 6.94 -75.36 -33.25
C ILE A 3 6.08 -74.37 -34.06
N ARG A 4 4.85 -74.11 -33.59
CA ARG A 4 4.06 -72.90 -33.91
C ARG A 4 4.43 -71.80 -32.91
N LEU A 5 4.86 -70.64 -33.42
CA LEU A 5 5.16 -69.45 -32.63
C LEU A 5 3.88 -68.76 -32.14
N SER A 6 3.85 -68.46 -30.85
CA SER A 6 2.80 -67.73 -30.14
C SER A 6 2.80 -66.24 -30.51
N SER A 7 1.60 -65.71 -30.76
CA SER A 7 1.32 -64.29 -30.90
C SER A 7 1.58 -63.55 -29.58
N ILE A 8 2.46 -62.55 -29.60
CA ILE A 8 2.66 -61.59 -28.52
C ILE A 8 1.82 -60.35 -28.86
N VAL A 9 0.81 -60.07 -28.03
CA VAL A 9 0.03 -58.82 -28.07
C VAL A 9 0.81 -57.77 -27.29
N LEU A 10 1.31 -56.74 -27.96
CA LEU A 10 1.83 -55.54 -27.30
C LEU A 10 0.66 -54.68 -26.82
N LEU A 11 0.58 -54.46 -25.50
CA LEU A 11 -0.24 -53.41 -24.89
C LEU A 11 0.51 -52.07 -25.02
N PRO A 12 -0.14 -50.96 -25.43
CA PRO A 12 0.47 -49.65 -25.37
C PRO A 12 0.52 -49.17 -23.91
N THR A 13 1.73 -48.93 -23.41
CA THR A 13 1.98 -48.27 -22.13
C THR A 13 1.50 -46.82 -22.24
N ALA A 14 0.39 -46.48 -21.60
CA ALA A 14 -0.06 -45.11 -21.47
C ALA A 14 0.91 -44.34 -20.55
N ALA A 15 1.74 -43.48 -21.14
CA ALA A 15 2.53 -42.52 -20.39
C ALA A 15 1.58 -41.44 -19.83
N ALA A 16 1.29 -41.52 -18.55
CA ALA A 16 0.64 -40.43 -17.83
C ALA A 16 1.63 -39.26 -17.75
N LEU A 17 1.43 -38.24 -18.59
CA LEU A 17 2.06 -36.94 -18.42
C LEU A 17 1.52 -36.33 -17.12
N LEU A 18 2.35 -36.37 -16.07
CA LEU A 18 2.25 -35.46 -14.94
C LEU A 18 2.54 -34.05 -15.48
N ALA A 19 1.48 -33.33 -15.85
CA ALA A 19 1.57 -31.89 -16.00
C ALA A 19 1.93 -31.33 -14.60
N PRO A 20 3.00 -30.53 -14.47
CA PRO A 20 3.20 -29.78 -13.24
C PRO A 20 1.98 -28.89 -13.07
N ALA A 21 1.33 -28.99 -11.93
CA ALA A 21 0.42 -27.95 -11.49
C ALA A 21 1.24 -26.66 -11.49
N ALA A 22 0.93 -25.76 -12.43
CA ALA A 22 1.31 -24.37 -12.29
C ALA A 22 0.61 -23.92 -10.99
N GLY A 23 1.36 -23.92 -9.89
CA GLY A 23 0.93 -23.25 -8.67
C GLY A 23 0.60 -21.82 -9.06
N CYS A 24 -0.60 -21.38 -8.68
CA CYS A 24 -1.10 -20.04 -8.98
C CYS A 24 -0.05 -19.01 -8.57
N ALA A 25 0.57 -18.35 -9.54
CA ALA A 25 1.57 -17.31 -9.30
C ALA A 25 0.96 -16.03 -8.69
N ASP A 26 -0.37 -15.98 -8.55
CA ASP A 26 -1.15 -14.80 -8.13
C ASP A 26 -1.87 -15.00 -6.79
N ASP A 27 -1.48 -16.01 -5.99
CA ASP A 27 -2.08 -16.23 -4.69
C ASP A 27 -1.70 -15.08 -3.74
N PRO A 28 -2.68 -14.44 -3.07
CA PRO A 28 -2.40 -13.33 -2.18
C PRO A 28 -1.63 -13.81 -0.94
N VAL A 29 -0.65 -13.02 -0.53
CA VAL A 29 0.17 -13.24 0.65
C VAL A 29 -0.27 -12.31 1.77
N TYR A 30 -0.25 -12.80 3.01
CA TYR A 30 -0.60 -12.03 4.19
C TYR A 30 0.65 -11.50 4.88
N VAL A 31 0.80 -10.18 4.89
CA VAL A 31 1.83 -9.46 5.63
C VAL A 31 1.25 -9.06 6.98
N THR A 32 1.65 -9.77 8.03
CA THR A 32 1.23 -9.46 9.41
C THR A 32 2.35 -8.75 10.13
N PRO A 33 2.14 -7.51 10.63
CA PRO A 33 3.16 -6.84 11.43
C PRO A 33 3.39 -7.57 12.76
N PRO A 34 4.55 -7.39 13.42
CA PRO A 34 4.87 -8.06 14.69
C PRO A 34 3.86 -7.84 15.81
N THR A 35 3.08 -6.76 15.73
CA THR A 35 1.95 -6.49 16.62
C THR A 35 0.80 -5.93 15.79
N PRO A 36 -0.12 -6.78 15.32
CA PRO A 36 -1.22 -6.42 14.42
C PRO A 36 -2.43 -5.84 15.16
N VAL A 37 -2.17 -5.13 16.25
CA VAL A 37 -3.21 -4.63 17.15
C VAL A 37 -2.96 -3.15 17.44
N LEU A 38 -4.01 -2.36 17.26
CA LEU A 38 -4.14 -1.00 17.74
C LEU A 38 -5.17 -0.96 18.85
N GLU A 39 -4.86 -0.25 19.92
CA GLU A 39 -5.74 -0.11 21.08
C GLU A 39 -5.79 1.36 21.47
N VAL A 40 -7.00 1.88 21.62
CA VAL A 40 -7.24 3.21 22.16
C VAL A 40 -8.16 3.09 23.36
N ASN A 41 -7.94 3.92 24.36
CA ASN A 41 -8.79 4.00 25.54
C ASN A 41 -9.11 5.46 25.81
N ALA A 42 -10.39 5.81 25.69
CA ALA A 42 -10.84 7.19 25.88
C ALA A 42 -10.61 7.62 27.35
N GLY A 43 -9.57 8.42 27.56
CA GLY A 43 -9.36 9.16 28.80
C GLY A 43 -10.11 10.50 28.81
N ASP A 44 -9.87 11.31 29.83
CA ASP A 44 -10.54 12.62 30.01
C ASP A 44 -10.14 13.70 28.97
N MET A 45 -9.20 13.44 28.07
CA MET A 45 -8.68 14.43 27.10
C MET A 45 -8.79 13.93 25.65
N GLY A 46 -9.89 14.27 24.98
CA GLY A 46 -10.07 14.08 23.54
C GLY A 46 -10.24 12.62 23.09
N ALA A 47 -10.46 12.43 21.78
CA ALA A 47 -10.47 11.09 21.18
C ALA A 47 -9.02 10.60 21.05
N PRO A 48 -8.56 9.61 21.83
CA PRO A 48 -7.23 9.02 21.66
C PRO A 48 -7.04 8.47 20.25
N THR A 49 -5.79 8.55 19.76
CA THR A 49 -5.38 7.98 18.48
C THR A 49 -4.21 7.03 18.69
N ALA A 50 -4.27 5.85 18.08
CA ALA A 50 -3.18 4.90 17.99
C ALA A 50 -2.84 4.66 16.51
N MET A 51 -1.56 4.46 16.20
CA MET A 51 -1.08 4.30 14.82
C MET A 51 -0.11 3.13 14.69
N ARG A 52 -0.12 2.47 13.54
CA ARG A 52 0.79 1.38 13.20
C ARG A 52 1.26 1.51 11.77
N THR A 53 2.57 1.55 11.60
CA THR A 53 3.23 1.49 10.30
C THR A 53 3.58 0.04 9.95
N VAL A 54 3.34 -0.34 8.69
CA VAL A 54 3.70 -1.62 8.10
C VAL A 54 4.48 -1.35 6.82
N ALA A 55 5.77 -1.66 6.83
CA ALA A 55 6.58 -1.70 5.62
C ALA A 55 6.32 -3.02 4.88
N LEU A 56 6.15 -2.95 3.57
CA LEU A 56 6.03 -4.14 2.72
C LEU A 56 7.42 -4.81 2.58
N PRO A 57 7.53 -6.14 2.72
CA PRO A 57 8.80 -6.85 2.68
C PRO A 57 9.28 -7.04 1.23
N ILE A 58 9.68 -5.94 0.60
CA ILE A 58 10.10 -5.89 -0.80
C ILE A 58 11.56 -6.35 -0.90
N ARG A 59 11.87 -7.14 -1.92
CA ARG A 59 13.23 -7.63 -2.22
C ARG A 59 14.13 -6.47 -2.65
N VAL A 60 15.45 -6.61 -2.45
CA VAL A 60 16.43 -5.65 -2.99
C VAL A 60 16.36 -5.64 -4.53
N GLU A 61 16.46 -4.44 -5.11
CA GLU A 61 16.52 -4.23 -6.56
C GLU A 61 17.67 -5.03 -7.18
N THR A 62 17.38 -5.77 -8.25
CA THR A 62 18.39 -6.56 -8.99
C THR A 62 19.06 -5.72 -10.08
N ASP A 63 20.22 -6.17 -10.59
CA ASP A 63 20.89 -5.49 -11.71
C ASP A 63 19.99 -5.40 -12.96
N ASP A 64 19.13 -6.40 -13.19
CA ASP A 64 18.16 -6.40 -14.30
C ASP A 64 17.06 -5.35 -14.06
N ASP A 65 16.57 -5.22 -12.83
CA ASP A 65 15.60 -4.18 -12.47
C ASP A 65 16.19 -2.77 -12.65
N VAL A 66 17.46 -2.56 -12.27
CA VAL A 66 18.17 -1.30 -12.49
C VAL A 66 18.26 -1.00 -13.99
N ALA A 67 18.65 -1.99 -14.81
CA ALA A 67 18.77 -1.82 -16.25
C ALA A 67 17.42 -1.48 -16.91
N ASP A 68 16.33 -2.14 -16.51
CA ASP A 68 14.97 -1.86 -16.98
C ASP A 68 14.52 -0.44 -16.59
N ARG A 69 14.83 -0.02 -15.36
CA ARG A 69 14.54 1.32 -14.87
C ARG A 69 15.31 2.40 -15.63
N GLU A 70 16.61 2.20 -15.86
CA GLU A 70 17.45 3.11 -16.65
C GLU A 70 16.97 3.22 -18.11
N ALA A 71 16.58 2.10 -18.72
CA ALA A 71 16.04 2.09 -20.07
C ALA A 71 14.72 2.87 -20.15
N ARG A 72 13.81 2.66 -19.18
CA ARG A 72 12.53 3.39 -19.12
C ARG A 72 12.74 4.89 -18.89
N ALA A 73 13.68 5.26 -18.04
CA ALA A 73 14.02 6.65 -17.78
C ALA A 73 14.58 7.34 -19.03
N ALA A 74 15.48 6.66 -19.76
CA ALA A 74 16.03 7.16 -21.01
C ALA A 74 14.96 7.35 -22.10
N GLU A 75 13.98 6.45 -22.19
CA GLU A 75 12.83 6.57 -23.10
C GLU A 75 11.99 7.81 -22.80
N LEU A 76 11.74 8.07 -21.52
CA LEU A 76 10.94 9.21 -21.06
C LEU A 76 11.73 10.53 -21.00
N GLY A 77 13.06 10.48 -21.13
CA GLY A 77 13.92 11.65 -21.04
C GLY A 77 14.07 12.21 -19.63
N VAL A 78 13.96 11.35 -18.60
CA VAL A 78 14.10 11.72 -17.19
C VAL A 78 15.28 10.99 -16.53
N PRO A 79 15.78 11.47 -15.39
CA PRO A 79 16.73 10.73 -14.56
C PRO A 79 16.20 9.36 -14.12
N ALA A 80 17.09 8.37 -13.99
CA ALA A 80 16.71 7.01 -13.61
C ALA A 80 16.13 6.90 -12.19
N ASP A 81 16.50 7.81 -11.30
CA ASP A 81 15.98 7.94 -9.94
C ASP A 81 14.59 8.62 -9.89
N SER A 82 14.08 9.14 -11.01
CA SER A 82 12.69 9.62 -11.13
C SER A 82 11.69 8.50 -11.45
N ILE A 83 12.19 7.33 -11.85
CA ILE A 83 11.36 6.14 -12.10
C ILE A 83 11.36 5.27 -10.84
N PRO A 84 10.20 4.87 -10.31
CA PRO A 84 10.18 4.08 -9.08
C PRO A 84 10.61 2.64 -9.37
N TYR A 85 11.29 2.02 -8.41
CA TYR A 85 11.51 0.59 -8.39
C TYR A 85 10.18 -0.15 -8.21
N VAL A 86 9.34 0.34 -7.29
CA VAL A 86 8.01 -0.21 -7.00
C VAL A 86 6.94 0.67 -7.66
N LYS A 87 6.34 0.18 -8.74
CA LYS A 87 5.37 0.96 -9.54
C LYS A 87 3.94 0.69 -9.10
N LEU A 88 3.07 1.64 -9.41
CA LEU A 88 1.63 1.45 -9.35
C LEU A 88 1.23 0.24 -10.21
N GLY A 89 0.52 -0.71 -9.61
CA GLY A 89 0.10 -1.94 -10.29
C GLY A 89 1.11 -3.10 -10.25
N ASP A 90 2.30 -2.93 -9.66
CA ASP A 90 3.20 -4.07 -9.38
C ASP A 90 2.61 -4.97 -8.28
N MET A 91 1.76 -4.43 -7.42
CA MET A 91 1.07 -5.14 -6.34
C MET A 91 -0.36 -4.63 -6.15
N ASP A 92 -1.29 -5.54 -5.82
CA ASP A 92 -2.61 -5.21 -5.30
C ASP A 92 -2.58 -5.34 -3.78
N VAL A 93 -2.88 -4.26 -3.06
CA VAL A 93 -2.80 -4.23 -1.60
C VAL A 93 -4.19 -4.02 -1.01
N SER A 94 -4.52 -4.71 0.08
CA SER A 94 -5.75 -4.50 0.84
C SER A 94 -5.49 -4.69 2.33
N ILE A 95 -6.31 -4.08 3.18
CA ILE A 95 -6.22 -4.21 4.64
C ILE A 95 -7.52 -4.82 5.14
N GLU A 96 -7.45 -6.02 5.68
CA GLU A 96 -8.56 -6.67 6.37
C GLU A 96 -8.49 -6.30 7.86
N TRP A 97 -9.61 -5.85 8.43
CA TRP A 97 -9.62 -5.38 9.82
C TRP A 97 -10.85 -5.84 10.59
N THR A 98 -10.68 -5.92 11.92
CA THR A 98 -11.72 -6.21 12.90
C THR A 98 -11.60 -5.26 14.08
N LEU A 99 -12.64 -4.47 14.30
CA LEU A 99 -12.76 -3.49 15.36
C LEU A 99 -13.72 -3.99 16.43
N ARG A 100 -13.31 -3.88 17.70
CA ARG A 100 -14.08 -4.28 18.87
C ARG A 100 -14.26 -3.09 19.80
N ASN A 101 -15.50 -2.81 20.18
CA ASN A 101 -15.82 -1.99 21.33
C ASN A 101 -15.72 -2.87 22.59
N LEU A 102 -14.89 -2.47 23.54
CA LEU A 102 -14.73 -3.19 24.81
C LEU A 102 -15.53 -2.57 25.95
N ASP A 103 -16.20 -1.45 25.69
CA ASP A 103 -17.04 -0.75 26.67
C ASP A 103 -18.51 -1.18 26.59
N ASP A 104 -19.21 -0.99 27.72
CA ASP A 104 -20.67 -1.18 27.86
C ASP A 104 -21.49 0.02 27.34
N ALA A 105 -20.84 1.00 26.69
CA ALA A 105 -21.45 2.19 26.10
C ALA A 105 -21.23 2.22 24.57
N PRO A 106 -22.10 2.88 23.80
CA PRO A 106 -21.87 3.09 22.38
C PRO A 106 -20.58 3.88 22.13
N ALA A 107 -19.92 3.60 21.01
CA ALA A 107 -18.67 4.24 20.62
C ALA A 107 -18.75 4.80 19.21
N VAL A 108 -17.99 5.87 18.96
CA VAL A 108 -17.66 6.34 17.61
C VAL A 108 -16.19 6.06 17.38
N ALA A 109 -15.88 5.42 16.26
CA ALA A 109 -14.52 5.11 15.86
C ALA A 109 -14.25 5.59 14.45
N ARG A 110 -12.97 5.83 14.13
CA ARG A 110 -12.50 6.14 12.78
C ARG A 110 -11.24 5.33 12.51
N ILE A 111 -11.19 4.78 11.31
CA ILE A 111 -10.05 4.01 10.80
C ILE A 111 -9.59 4.72 9.53
N ASP A 112 -8.38 5.24 9.58
CA ASP A 112 -7.76 5.98 8.48
C ASP A 112 -6.50 5.25 8.02
N VAL A 113 -6.12 5.42 6.76
CA VAL A 113 -4.86 4.90 6.21
C VAL A 113 -4.09 6.03 5.54
N ASN A 114 -2.85 6.21 5.96
CA ASN A 114 -1.83 6.95 5.23
C ASN A 114 -0.79 5.96 4.69
N GLY A 115 0.22 6.46 4.00
CA GLY A 115 1.25 5.62 3.43
C GLY A 115 2.44 6.40 2.91
N ALA A 116 3.41 5.63 2.45
CA ALA A 116 4.58 6.16 1.77
C ALA A 116 4.86 5.36 0.50
N ASN A 117 5.31 6.07 -0.52
CA ASN A 117 6.02 5.47 -1.64
C ASN A 117 7.52 5.43 -1.32
N GLN A 118 8.37 5.04 -2.28
CA GLN A 118 9.81 4.90 -2.03
C GLN A 118 10.53 6.22 -1.69
N TRP A 119 9.93 7.38 -1.97
CA TRP A 119 10.53 8.70 -1.78
C TRP A 119 9.81 9.55 -0.74
N TRP A 120 8.49 9.46 -0.65
CA TRP A 120 7.66 10.40 0.09
C TRP A 120 6.68 9.68 1.02
N ARG A 121 6.50 10.21 2.23
CA ARG A 121 5.50 9.80 3.21
C ARG A 121 4.49 10.94 3.40
N PHE A 122 3.20 10.62 3.33
CA PHE A 122 2.17 11.60 3.67
C PHE A 122 1.96 11.64 5.19
N VAL A 123 2.16 12.82 5.79
CA VAL A 123 1.91 13.08 7.20
C VAL A 123 0.98 14.29 7.30
N PRO A 124 -0.35 14.09 7.44
CA PRO A 124 -1.33 15.18 7.43
C PRO A 124 -1.00 16.30 8.43
N GLU A 125 -0.46 15.96 9.59
CA GLU A 125 -0.13 16.91 10.67
C GLU A 125 0.93 17.95 10.29
N LEU A 126 1.64 17.78 9.18
CA LEU A 126 2.67 18.70 8.73
C LEU A 126 2.12 19.78 7.79
N PHE A 127 0.85 19.70 7.43
CA PHE A 127 0.16 20.66 6.59
C PHE A 127 -0.81 21.48 7.43
N ASP A 128 -0.86 22.78 7.15
CA ASP A 128 -1.88 23.68 7.68
C ASP A 128 -2.73 24.17 6.50
N ILE A 129 -4.02 23.84 6.50
CA ILE A 129 -4.92 24.19 5.40
C ILE A 129 -5.67 25.50 5.67
N ASP A 130 -5.60 26.06 6.88
CA ASP A 130 -6.29 27.29 7.25
C ASP A 130 -5.45 28.14 8.21
N GLU A 131 -4.54 28.93 7.64
CA GLU A 131 -3.67 29.86 8.40
C GLU A 131 -4.46 31.01 9.06
N ASP A 132 -5.73 31.23 8.67
CA ASP A 132 -6.59 32.31 9.15
C ASP A 132 -7.47 31.89 10.34
N GLU A 133 -7.59 30.59 10.63
CA GLU A 133 -8.27 30.07 11.82
C GLU A 133 -7.28 29.82 12.98
N ASP A 134 -7.71 30.10 14.22
CA ASP A 134 -6.90 29.86 15.44
C ASP A 134 -6.65 28.34 15.69
N GLU A 135 -7.12 27.45 14.82
CA GLU A 135 -7.06 26.00 14.92
C GLU A 135 -6.50 25.40 13.62
N VAL A 136 -5.24 24.93 13.66
CA VAL A 136 -4.59 24.23 12.55
C VAL A 136 -5.42 23.00 12.17
N GLN A 137 -6.05 23.03 11.00
CA GLN A 137 -6.77 21.88 10.46
C GLN A 137 -5.86 21.14 9.47
N PRO A 138 -5.45 19.90 9.76
CA PRO A 138 -4.72 19.11 8.78
C PRO A 138 -5.65 18.69 7.64
N PRO A 139 -5.11 18.43 6.43
CA PRO A 139 -5.86 17.80 5.35
C PRO A 139 -6.38 16.41 5.78
N PRO A 140 -7.39 15.86 5.07
CA PRO A 140 -7.84 14.49 5.30
C PRO A 140 -6.70 13.46 5.11
N PRO A 141 -6.82 12.24 5.64
CA PRO A 141 -5.88 11.16 5.36
C PRO A 141 -5.99 10.69 3.90
N LEU A 142 -4.99 9.93 3.41
CA LEU A 142 -5.01 9.37 2.04
C LEU A 142 -6.22 8.45 1.80
N VAL A 143 -6.56 7.63 2.79
CA VAL A 143 -7.79 6.86 2.80
C VAL A 143 -8.56 7.15 4.07
N ASP A 144 -9.78 7.62 3.88
CA ASP A 144 -10.73 7.91 4.94
C ASP A 144 -11.96 7.00 4.84
N GLY A 145 -12.62 6.79 5.98
CA GLY A 145 -13.94 6.17 6.08
C GLY A 145 -14.89 7.00 6.94
N PRO A 146 -16.21 6.93 6.70
CA PRO A 146 -17.17 7.60 7.57
C PRO A 146 -17.03 7.08 9.01
N PRO A 147 -17.28 7.93 10.03
CA PRO A 147 -17.26 7.49 11.41
C PRO A 147 -18.13 6.25 11.64
N LEU A 148 -17.54 5.23 12.27
CA LEU A 148 -18.17 3.97 12.58
C LEU A 148 -18.86 4.09 13.95
N GLN A 149 -20.20 4.04 13.95
CA GLN A 149 -20.96 3.90 15.19
C GLN A 149 -21.01 2.43 15.61
N LEU A 150 -20.57 2.13 16.82
CA LEU A 150 -20.55 0.80 17.42
C LEU A 150 -21.47 0.75 18.63
N GLU A 151 -22.29 -0.30 18.70
CA GLU A 151 -23.05 -0.63 19.90
C GLU A 151 -22.11 -1.10 21.03
N PRO A 152 -22.58 -1.11 22.29
CA PRO A 152 -21.85 -1.72 23.40
C PRO A 152 -21.37 -3.14 23.06
N LEU A 153 -20.11 -3.43 23.34
CA LEU A 153 -19.49 -4.74 23.12
C LEU A 153 -19.53 -5.25 21.66
N GLU A 154 -19.85 -4.38 20.68
CA GLU A 154 -19.94 -4.77 19.27
C GLU A 154 -18.56 -5.15 18.71
N THR A 155 -18.55 -6.18 17.85
CA THR A 155 -17.43 -6.47 16.94
C THR A 155 -17.88 -6.22 15.51
N ARG A 156 -17.11 -5.42 14.78
CA ARG A 156 -17.33 -5.11 13.36
C ARG A 156 -16.08 -5.41 12.56
N SER A 157 -16.24 -5.86 11.32
CA SER A 157 -15.13 -6.15 10.42
C SER A 157 -15.35 -5.44 9.09
N GLY A 158 -14.26 -5.17 8.39
CA GLY A 158 -14.29 -4.54 7.08
C GLY A 158 -12.96 -4.69 6.36
N VAL A 159 -12.89 -4.02 5.20
CA VAL A 159 -11.72 -4.06 4.32
C VAL A 159 -11.47 -2.67 3.77
N VAL A 160 -10.23 -2.19 3.89
CA VAL A 160 -9.74 -1.11 3.01
C VAL A 160 -9.33 -1.79 1.71
N ARG A 161 -10.05 -1.43 0.64
CA ARG A 161 -9.97 -2.14 -0.63
C ARG A 161 -8.76 -1.68 -1.46
N GLU A 162 -8.45 -2.50 -2.44
CA GLU A 162 -7.38 -2.28 -3.41
C GLU A 162 -7.53 -0.96 -4.17
N ASP A 163 -8.74 -0.66 -4.66
CA ASP A 163 -9.02 0.58 -5.38
C ASP A 163 -8.74 1.82 -4.53
N GLN A 164 -9.03 1.77 -3.23
CA GLN A 164 -8.75 2.88 -2.31
C GLN A 164 -7.24 3.08 -2.08
N LEU A 165 -6.45 2.01 -2.06
CA LEU A 165 -5.00 2.10 -1.88
C LEU A 165 -4.28 2.44 -3.19
N VAL A 166 -4.85 2.08 -4.34
CA VAL A 166 -4.42 2.56 -5.66
C VAL A 166 -4.61 4.07 -5.75
N GLU A 167 -5.77 4.56 -5.32
CA GLU A 167 -6.05 6.00 -5.25
C GLU A 167 -5.04 6.73 -4.34
N ALA A 168 -4.86 6.25 -3.11
CA ALA A 168 -3.88 6.81 -2.18
C ALA A 168 -2.45 6.88 -2.75
N ALA A 169 -2.05 5.91 -3.58
CA ALA A 169 -0.76 5.93 -4.25
C ALA A 169 -0.68 7.02 -5.33
N ILE A 170 -1.73 7.19 -6.11
CA ILE A 170 -1.85 8.23 -7.15
C ILE A 170 -1.84 9.61 -6.50
N ASP A 171 -2.65 9.82 -5.48
CA ASP A 171 -2.76 11.07 -4.74
C ASP A 171 -1.40 11.50 -4.19
N LEU A 172 -0.69 10.57 -3.56
CA LEU A 172 0.65 10.82 -3.05
C LEU A 172 1.62 11.23 -4.16
N ASP A 173 1.50 10.64 -5.34
CA ASP A 173 2.37 10.95 -6.48
C ASP A 173 2.04 12.30 -7.14
N LEU A 174 0.75 12.65 -7.18
CA LEU A 174 0.27 13.96 -7.60
C LEU A 174 0.73 15.05 -6.64
N MET A 175 0.57 14.86 -5.34
CA MET A 175 1.03 15.82 -4.34
C MET A 175 2.55 15.97 -4.36
N SER A 176 3.29 14.86 -4.46
CA SER A 176 4.74 14.88 -4.32
C SER A 176 5.50 15.22 -5.60
N ARG A 177 5.29 14.48 -6.70
CA ARG A 177 6.01 14.70 -7.95
C ARG A 177 5.38 15.79 -8.79
N ALA A 178 4.04 15.85 -8.88
CA ALA A 178 3.37 16.91 -9.64
C ALA A 178 3.25 18.24 -8.86
N GLY A 179 3.48 18.22 -7.54
CA GLY A 179 3.36 19.41 -6.69
C GLY A 179 1.92 19.90 -6.59
N ALA A 180 0.94 19.01 -6.73
CA ALA A 180 -0.47 19.35 -6.60
C ALA A 180 -0.83 19.66 -5.14
N ASP A 181 -1.82 20.52 -4.95
CA ASP A 181 -2.31 20.90 -3.64
C ASP A 181 -2.97 19.69 -2.93
N PRO A 182 -2.57 19.36 -1.68
CA PRO A 182 -3.13 18.21 -0.97
C PRO A 182 -4.63 18.24 -0.79
N VAL A 183 -5.23 19.40 -0.52
CA VAL A 183 -6.68 19.51 -0.31
C VAL A 183 -7.42 19.23 -1.62
N VAL A 184 -6.91 19.74 -2.74
CA VAL A 184 -7.50 19.50 -4.06
C VAL A 184 -7.43 18.03 -4.44
N VAL A 185 -6.28 17.39 -4.24
CA VAL A 185 -6.07 15.97 -4.57
C VAL A 185 -6.94 15.07 -3.70
N LEU A 186 -6.88 15.22 -2.38
CA LEU A 186 -7.53 14.29 -1.44
C LEU A 186 -9.06 14.41 -1.38
N LEU A 187 -9.62 15.52 -1.87
CA LEU A 187 -11.07 15.67 -2.06
C LEU A 187 -11.53 15.24 -3.46
N GLY A 188 -10.59 14.95 -4.36
CA GLY A 188 -10.80 14.46 -5.72
C GLY A 188 -11.06 12.96 -5.79
N VAL A 189 -11.32 12.49 -7.00
CA VAL A 189 -11.18 11.07 -7.37
C VAL A 189 -10.30 11.05 -8.62
N ASP A 190 -9.06 10.63 -8.46
CA ASP A 190 -7.98 10.65 -9.42
C ASP A 190 -7.62 9.25 -9.95
N GLU A 191 -8.48 8.26 -9.69
CA GLU A 191 -8.24 6.84 -9.98
C GLU A 191 -7.93 6.59 -11.46
N ASP A 192 -8.49 7.41 -12.36
CA ASP A 192 -8.35 7.34 -13.81
C ASP A 192 -7.21 8.22 -14.37
N THR A 193 -6.41 8.85 -13.51
CA THR A 193 -5.32 9.74 -13.93
C THR A 193 -4.34 9.01 -14.84
N PRO A 194 -4.22 9.40 -16.13
CA PRO A 194 -3.42 8.66 -17.11
C PRO A 194 -1.94 9.06 -17.10
N SER A 195 -1.63 10.23 -16.54
CA SER A 195 -0.30 10.82 -16.51
C SER A 195 -0.25 12.00 -15.55
N LEU A 196 0.93 12.33 -15.06
CA LEU A 196 1.20 13.57 -14.33
C LEU A 196 2.34 14.34 -14.99
N VAL A 197 2.46 15.64 -14.69
CA VAL A 197 3.64 16.43 -15.11
C VAL A 197 4.56 16.53 -13.91
N ASP A 198 5.76 15.98 -14.03
CA ASP A 198 6.76 16.06 -12.97
C ASP A 198 7.23 17.51 -12.79
N SER A 199 7.08 18.05 -11.59
CA SER A 199 7.34 19.45 -11.27
C SER A 199 8.83 19.84 -11.35
N THR A 200 9.73 18.85 -11.21
CA THR A 200 11.17 19.07 -11.22
C THR A 200 11.73 19.10 -12.65
N THR A 201 11.27 18.18 -13.50
CA THR A 201 11.77 17.97 -14.86
C THR A 201 10.89 18.61 -15.93
N GLY A 202 9.62 18.87 -15.63
CA GLY A 202 8.60 19.34 -16.58
C GLY A 202 8.12 18.27 -17.57
N VAL A 203 8.55 17.01 -17.41
CA VAL A 203 8.19 15.91 -18.29
C VAL A 203 6.83 15.32 -17.89
N THR A 204 6.02 14.95 -18.88
CA THR A 204 4.79 14.19 -18.65
C THR A 204 5.14 12.71 -18.42
N LEU A 205 4.89 12.25 -17.20
CA LEU A 205 5.09 10.87 -16.78
C LEU A 205 3.79 10.07 -16.97
N PRO A 206 3.81 8.96 -17.71
CA PRO A 206 2.63 8.10 -17.85
C PRO A 206 2.34 7.31 -16.56
N ARG A 207 1.10 6.84 -16.41
CA ARG A 207 0.63 6.11 -15.22
C ARG A 207 1.48 4.88 -14.85
N ASP A 208 2.05 4.19 -15.82
CA ASP A 208 2.87 2.98 -15.58
C ASP A 208 4.20 3.27 -14.87
N VAL A 209 4.55 4.54 -14.65
CA VAL A 209 5.68 4.96 -13.83
C VAL A 209 5.25 5.77 -12.60
N PHE A 210 3.98 5.63 -12.20
CA PHE A 210 3.52 6.14 -10.90
C PHE A 210 4.10 5.26 -9.79
N ALA A 211 4.36 5.87 -8.64
CA ALA A 211 4.94 5.14 -7.52
C ALA A 211 3.87 4.32 -6.77
N GLY A 212 4.18 3.06 -6.47
CA GLY A 212 3.36 2.25 -5.57
C GLY A 212 3.66 2.56 -4.10
N LEU A 213 2.71 2.23 -3.21
CA LEU A 213 2.94 2.29 -1.76
C LEU A 213 3.89 1.16 -1.33
N VAL A 214 4.91 1.51 -0.56
CA VAL A 214 5.87 0.58 0.07
C VAL A 214 5.68 0.50 1.58
N GLU A 215 4.93 1.45 2.15
CA GLU A 215 4.62 1.55 3.56
C GLU A 215 3.15 1.96 3.72
N LEU A 216 2.46 1.34 4.67
CA LEU A 216 1.09 1.67 5.07
C LEU A 216 1.06 2.06 6.54
N GLU A 217 0.39 3.17 6.87
CA GLU A 217 0.14 3.59 8.24
C GLU A 217 -1.36 3.51 8.52
N LEU A 218 -1.77 2.57 9.38
CA LEU A 218 -3.14 2.52 9.87
C LEU A 218 -3.26 3.36 11.13
N ARG A 219 -4.35 4.10 11.23
CA ARG A 219 -4.69 4.91 12.41
C ARG A 219 -6.07 4.53 12.92
N LEU A 220 -6.16 4.32 14.22
CA LEU A 220 -7.42 4.14 14.94
C LEU A 220 -7.62 5.33 15.86
N SER A 221 -8.76 5.99 15.76
CA SER A 221 -9.23 6.93 16.77
C SER A 221 -10.64 6.57 17.23
N GLY A 222 -11.02 6.98 18.44
CA GLY A 222 -12.39 6.81 18.88
C GLY A 222 -12.71 7.29 20.29
N THR A 223 -13.97 7.16 20.68
CA THR A 223 -14.53 7.77 21.90
C THR A 223 -14.68 6.79 23.07
N ALA A 224 -14.15 5.58 22.95
CA ALA A 224 -14.31 4.49 23.92
C ALA A 224 -13.04 3.62 23.98
N HIS A 225 -13.04 2.59 24.82
CA HIS A 225 -12.04 1.53 24.76
C HIS A 225 -12.25 0.64 23.52
N LEU A 226 -11.39 0.82 22.52
CA LEU A 226 -11.49 0.13 21.23
C LEU A 226 -10.21 -0.64 20.92
N VAL A 227 -10.39 -1.81 20.32
CA VAL A 227 -9.29 -2.63 19.81
C VAL A 227 -9.51 -2.93 18.33
N LEU A 228 -8.53 -2.59 17.50
CA LEU A 228 -8.48 -2.89 16.07
C LEU A 228 -7.39 -3.93 15.80
N GLU A 229 -7.81 -5.10 15.33
CA GLU A 229 -6.93 -6.13 14.77
C GLU A 229 -6.90 -5.98 13.24
N PHE A 230 -5.74 -6.09 12.61
CA PHE A 230 -5.65 -5.97 11.15
C PHE A 230 -4.56 -6.85 10.52
N THR A 231 -4.73 -7.14 9.23
CA THR A 231 -3.69 -7.78 8.41
C THR A 231 -3.64 -7.12 7.03
N VAL A 232 -2.44 -7.05 6.46
CA VAL A 232 -2.27 -6.58 5.08
C VAL A 232 -2.26 -7.79 4.17
N ARG A 233 -3.07 -7.76 3.12
CA ARG A 233 -3.13 -8.79 2.09
C ARG A 233 -2.60 -8.19 0.80
N VAL A 234 -1.59 -8.83 0.21
CA VAL A 234 -0.90 -8.36 -0.99
C VAL A 234 -0.94 -9.43 -2.07
N ARG A 235 -1.39 -9.09 -3.28
CA ARG A 235 -1.13 -9.88 -4.48
C ARG A 235 0.03 -9.24 -5.21
N ASP A 236 1.08 -10.02 -5.46
CA ASP A 236 2.30 -9.53 -6.07
C ASP A 236 2.38 -10.00 -7.52
N HIS A 237 2.27 -9.06 -8.46
CA HIS A 237 2.23 -9.37 -9.89
C HIS A 237 3.62 -9.46 -10.53
N ARG A 238 4.64 -8.88 -9.85
CA ARG A 238 6.00 -8.77 -10.38
C ARG A 238 7.01 -9.64 -9.61
N GLY A 239 6.62 -10.24 -8.48
CA GLY A 239 7.50 -11.04 -7.65
C GLY A 239 8.45 -10.18 -6.79
N LEU A 240 7.98 -8.99 -6.40
CA LEU A 240 8.71 -8.04 -5.55
C LEU A 240 8.74 -8.43 -4.07
N LEU A 241 7.75 -9.16 -3.57
CA LEU A 241 7.72 -9.57 -2.17
C LEU A 241 8.72 -10.67 -1.90
N HIS A 242 9.42 -10.56 -0.77
CA HIS A 242 10.33 -11.58 -0.31
C HIS A 242 9.58 -12.84 0.16
N ASP A 243 10.07 -14.04 -0.17
CA ASP A 243 9.40 -15.32 0.16
C ASP A 243 9.24 -15.54 1.67
N GLN A 244 10.17 -14.98 2.44
CA GLN A 244 10.17 -15.02 3.90
C GLN A 244 9.49 -13.80 4.54
N LEU A 245 8.97 -12.87 3.73
CA LEU A 245 8.29 -11.65 4.17
C LEU A 245 9.14 -10.90 5.23
N GLY A 246 8.49 -10.46 6.31
CA GLY A 246 9.17 -9.77 7.42
C GLY A 246 10.16 -10.63 8.23
N ALA A 247 10.31 -11.92 7.92
CA ALA A 247 11.30 -12.80 8.54
C ALA A 247 12.60 -12.93 7.71
N ALA A 248 12.66 -12.28 6.55
CA ALA A 248 13.84 -12.29 5.69
C ALA A 248 15.07 -11.64 6.37
N PRO A 249 16.29 -12.02 5.96
CA PRO A 249 17.51 -11.30 6.33
C PRO A 249 17.40 -9.81 5.96
N PRO A 250 17.80 -8.88 6.85
CA PRO A 250 17.66 -7.45 6.58
C PRO A 250 18.38 -6.95 5.32
N ASP A 251 19.43 -7.63 4.87
CA ASP A 251 20.19 -7.32 3.65
C ASP A 251 19.56 -7.86 2.36
N GLU A 252 18.52 -8.70 2.48
CA GLU A 252 17.72 -9.19 1.35
C GLU A 252 16.43 -8.37 1.14
N LEU A 253 16.12 -7.45 2.06
CA LEU A 253 14.99 -6.52 1.98
C LEU A 253 15.44 -5.15 1.50
N ALA A 254 14.70 -4.58 0.55
CA ALA A 254 14.84 -3.18 0.19
C ALA A 254 14.51 -2.29 1.39
N VAL A 255 15.42 -1.36 1.69
CA VAL A 255 15.22 -0.37 2.74
C VAL A 255 14.85 0.96 2.07
N PHE A 256 13.58 1.33 2.21
CA PHE A 256 13.10 2.65 1.79
C PHE A 256 13.12 3.60 2.98
N THR A 257 13.60 4.82 2.77
CA THR A 257 13.59 5.88 3.77
C THR A 257 12.89 7.10 3.18
N PRO A 258 11.56 7.03 3.00
CA PRO A 258 10.82 8.13 2.43
C PRO A 258 10.91 9.36 3.34
N ALA A 259 11.12 10.51 2.70
CA ALA A 259 11.04 11.80 3.35
C ALA A 259 9.58 12.15 3.64
N ASP A 260 9.32 12.81 4.75
CA ASP A 260 7.98 13.33 5.01
C ASP A 260 7.69 14.42 3.97
N LEU A 261 6.53 14.34 3.34
CA LEU A 261 6.08 15.31 2.37
C LEU A 261 5.79 16.62 3.11
N MET A 262 6.52 17.68 2.77
CA MET A 262 6.37 18.99 3.39
C MET A 262 5.44 19.86 2.56
N PRO A 263 4.63 20.75 3.18
CA PRO A 263 3.97 21.80 2.45
C PRO A 263 5.01 22.67 1.73
N PRO A 264 4.67 23.25 0.57
CA PRO A 264 5.51 24.27 -0.04
C PRO A 264 5.73 25.40 0.97
N MET A 265 6.98 25.82 1.15
CA MET A 265 7.29 26.94 2.03
C MET A 265 6.51 28.18 1.56
N PRO A 266 5.83 28.91 2.47
CA PRO A 266 5.18 30.16 2.10
C PRO A 266 6.20 31.10 1.48
N ASP A 267 5.80 31.74 0.38
CA ASP A 267 6.69 32.65 -0.35
C ASP A 267 7.08 33.78 0.62
N PRO A 268 8.38 34.12 0.78
CA PRO A 268 8.83 35.08 1.81
C PRO A 268 8.43 36.55 1.53
N GLY A 269 7.34 36.78 0.80
CA GLY A 269 6.79 38.10 0.48
C GLY A 269 5.29 38.13 0.17
N SER A 270 4.52 37.09 0.48
CA SER A 270 3.05 37.14 0.52
C SER A 270 2.53 37.71 1.84
#